data_AF-A0A845V3B5-F1
#
_entry.id   AF-A0A845V3B5-F1
#
_cell.length_a   1.000
_cell.length_b   1.000
_cell.length_c   1.000
_cell.angle_alpha   90.00
_cell.angle_beta   90.00
_cell.angle_gamma   90.00
#
_symmetry.space_group_name_H-M   'P 1'
#
loop_
_entity.id
_entity.type
_entity.pdbx_description
1 polymer ?
#
loop_
_entity_poly.entity_id
_entity_poly.type
_entity_poly.pdbx_seq_one_letter_code
_entity_poly.pdbx_strand_id
1 'polypeptide(L)'
;MTRSKRLYRIADHVGQDQEAAARELTRLGGQLQEHEEQLARLHEYCQGYHQQLAEAQARGGSAARLANYSQFLARLNEAIRQQEHNVASAGRAFEQQRQVWIEARARVKAVEKAAERCAAEEARTEEKREQRHNDDLNLTRLMRGKQS
;
A
#
# COMPACT_ATOMS: atom_id res chain seq x y z
N MET A 1 -21.12 2.54 -27.32
CA MET A 1 -20.49 2.37 -25.98
C MET A 1 -20.56 3.72 -25.25
N THR A 2 -21.14 3.77 -24.06
CA THR A 2 -21.37 5.02 -23.32
C THR A 2 -20.08 5.57 -22.67
N ARG A 3 -20.06 6.85 -22.30
CA ARG A 3 -18.89 7.50 -21.68
C ARG A 3 -18.65 6.95 -20.28
N SER A 4 -19.70 6.69 -19.52
CA SER A 4 -19.64 6.02 -18.21
C SER A 4 -18.93 4.65 -18.29
N LYS A 5 -19.32 3.80 -19.26
CA LYS A 5 -18.71 2.47 -19.45
C LYS A 5 -17.22 2.52 -19.79
N ARG A 6 -16.75 3.57 -20.47
CA ARG A 6 -15.30 3.78 -20.69
C ARG A 6 -14.58 4.17 -19.40
N LEU A 7 -15.17 5.06 -18.61
CA LEU A 7 -14.59 5.50 -17.34
C LEU A 7 -14.52 4.37 -16.31
N TYR A 8 -15.53 3.49 -16.25
CA TYR A 8 -15.46 2.30 -15.40
C TYR A 8 -14.31 1.36 -15.80
N ARG A 9 -14.08 1.11 -17.10
CA ARG A 9 -12.91 0.32 -17.52
C ARG A 9 -11.58 0.99 -17.14
N ILE A 10 -11.52 2.31 -17.19
CA ILE A 10 -10.34 3.04 -16.74
C ILE A 10 -10.20 2.88 -15.22
N ALA A 11 -11.31 2.96 -14.47
CA ALA A 11 -11.35 2.73 -13.02
C ALA A 11 -10.81 1.33 -12.68
N ASP A 12 -11.25 0.29 -13.40
CA ASP A 12 -10.76 -1.08 -13.22
C ASP A 12 -9.25 -1.16 -13.44
N HIS A 13 -8.74 -0.55 -14.51
CA HIS A 13 -7.30 -0.56 -14.81
C HIS A 13 -6.48 0.17 -13.75
N VAL A 14 -6.91 1.37 -13.32
CA VAL A 14 -6.21 2.08 -12.23
C VAL A 14 -6.39 1.37 -10.88
N GLY A 15 -7.44 0.57 -10.72
CA GLY A 15 -7.65 -0.31 -9.57
C GLY A 15 -6.59 -1.41 -9.49
N GLN A 16 -6.22 -2.00 -10.64
CA GLN A 16 -5.12 -2.98 -10.70
C GLN A 16 -3.78 -2.37 -10.25
N ASP A 17 -3.50 -1.13 -10.64
CA ASP A 17 -2.30 -0.41 -10.18
C ASP A 17 -2.30 -0.20 -8.66
N GLN A 18 -3.46 0.17 -8.09
CA GLN A 18 -3.62 0.34 -6.64
C GLN A 18 -3.44 -0.99 -5.89
N GLU A 19 -3.97 -2.10 -6.40
CA GLU A 19 -3.78 -3.44 -5.82
C GLU A 19 -2.32 -3.90 -5.92
N ALA A 20 -1.64 -3.64 -7.04
CA ALA A 20 -0.21 -3.90 -7.18
C ALA A 20 0.59 -3.09 -6.15
N ALA A 21 0.28 -1.79 -6.01
CA ALA A 21 0.94 -0.93 -5.04
C ALA A 21 0.71 -1.39 -3.59
N ALA A 22 -0.50 -1.86 -3.27
CA ALA A 22 -0.85 -2.39 -1.95
C ALA A 22 -0.10 -3.69 -1.64
N ARG A 23 -0.02 -4.62 -2.60
CA ARG A 23 0.74 -5.88 -2.43
C ARG A 23 2.21 -5.62 -2.15
N GLU A 24 2.80 -4.69 -2.90
CA GLU A 24 4.19 -4.30 -2.72
C GLU A 24 4.41 -3.61 -1.36
N LEU A 25 3.47 -2.78 -0.92
CA LEU A 25 3.52 -2.15 0.41
C LEU A 25 3.49 -3.20 1.53
N THR A 26 2.64 -4.22 1.42
CA THR A 26 2.62 -5.35 2.36
C THR A 26 3.94 -6.11 2.37
N ARG A 27 4.50 -6.38 1.18
CA ARG A 27 5.79 -7.07 1.03
C ARG A 27 6.91 -6.29 1.73
N LEU A 28 7.00 -4.99 1.48
CA LEU A 28 8.00 -4.11 2.10
C LEU A 28 7.79 -3.96 3.61
N GLY A 29 6.53 -3.92 4.07
CA GLY A 29 6.20 -3.90 5.49
C GLY A 29 6.70 -5.15 6.22
N GLY A 30 6.53 -6.33 5.61
CA GLY A 30 7.08 -7.57 6.14
C GLY A 30 8.62 -7.56 6.21
N GLN A 31 9.29 -7.03 5.18
CA GLN A 31 10.76 -6.90 5.17
C GLN A 31 11.26 -5.94 6.26
N LEU A 32 10.59 -4.81 6.46
CA LEU A 32 10.92 -3.87 7.52
C LEU A 32 10.81 -4.55 8.89
N GLN A 33 9.70 -5.24 9.14
CA GLN A 33 9.48 -5.96 10.40
C GLN A 33 10.57 -7.03 10.63
N GLU A 34 10.93 -7.81 9.61
CA GLU A 34 11.99 -8.81 9.73
C GLU A 34 13.34 -8.18 10.11
N HIS A 35 13.67 -7.04 9.49
CA HIS A 35 14.90 -6.31 9.82
C HIS A 35 14.89 -5.76 11.24
N GLU A 36 13.76 -5.22 11.70
CA GLU A 36 13.58 -4.71 13.07
C GLU A 36 13.68 -5.84 14.11
N GLU A 37 13.06 -6.98 13.86
CA GLU A 37 13.16 -8.16 14.73
C GLU A 37 14.60 -8.68 14.83
N GLN A 38 15.32 -8.74 13.70
CA GLN A 38 16.72 -9.13 13.71
C GLN A 38 17.59 -8.11 14.47
N LEU A 39 17.32 -6.81 14.34
CA LEU A 39 18.02 -5.78 15.10
C LEU A 39 17.77 -5.94 16.60
N ALA A 40 16.52 -6.18 17.01
CA ALA A 40 16.17 -6.44 18.41
C ALA A 40 16.92 -7.66 18.97
N ARG A 41 16.98 -8.77 18.22
CA ARG A 41 17.77 -9.96 18.60
C ARG A 41 19.26 -9.64 18.77
N LEU A 42 19.85 -8.86 17.87
CA LEU A 42 21.27 -8.46 17.98
C LEU A 42 21.54 -7.63 19.23
N HIS A 43 20.64 -6.70 19.58
CA HIS A 43 20.74 -5.91 20.81
C HIS A 43 20.60 -6.79 22.07
N GLU A 44 19.66 -7.73 22.08
CA GLU A 44 19.49 -8.69 23.17
C GLU A 44 20.76 -9.52 23.38
N TYR A 45 21.34 -10.05 22.30
CA TYR A 45 22.62 -10.75 22.37
C TYR A 45 23.73 -9.86 22.93
N CYS A 46 23.82 -8.60 22.48
CA CYS A 46 24.85 -7.69 22.94
C CYS A 46 24.76 -7.44 24.45
N GLN A 47 23.55 -7.21 24.96
CA GLN A 47 23.31 -7.03 26.39
C GLN A 47 23.70 -8.27 27.21
N GLY A 48 23.31 -9.47 26.76
CA GLY A 48 23.69 -10.72 27.41
C GLY A 48 25.21 -10.93 27.46
N TYR A 49 25.91 -10.60 26.37
CA TYR A 49 27.38 -10.69 26.33
C TYR A 49 28.07 -9.66 27.23
N HIS A 50 27.54 -8.44 27.34
CA HIS A 50 28.06 -7.45 28.28
C HIS A 50 27.96 -7.92 29.74
N GLN A 51 26.85 -8.57 30.11
CA GLN A 51 26.69 -9.15 31.45
C GLN A 51 27.70 -10.27 31.70
N GLN A 52 27.87 -11.19 30.74
CA GLN A 52 28.86 -12.27 30.86
C GLN A 52 30.29 -11.74 30.99
N LEU A 53 30.63 -10.67 30.27
CA LEU A 53 31.95 -10.03 30.39
C LEU A 53 32.16 -9.43 31.78
N ALA A 54 31.16 -8.73 32.32
CA ALA A 54 31.23 -8.14 33.66
C ALA A 54 31.42 -9.22 34.74
N GLU A 55 30.70 -10.35 34.65
CA GLU A 55 30.88 -11.48 35.55
C GLU A 55 32.27 -12.13 35.43
N ALA A 56 32.77 -12.29 34.20
CA ALA A 56 34.10 -12.84 33.95
C ALA A 56 35.22 -11.94 34.51
N GLN A 57 35.05 -10.62 34.43
CA GLN A 57 35.96 -9.65 35.04
C GLN A 57 35.93 -9.72 36.57
N ALA A 58 34.74 -9.77 37.17
CA ALA A 58 34.57 -9.85 38.62
C ALA A 58 35.18 -11.12 39.24
N ARG A 59 35.22 -12.23 38.49
CA ARG A 59 35.81 -13.50 38.93
C ARG A 59 37.31 -13.66 38.62
N GLY A 60 37.99 -12.60 38.15
CA GLY A 60 39.42 -12.65 37.83
C GLY A 60 39.74 -13.48 36.58
N GLY A 61 38.93 -13.35 35.52
CA GLY A 61 39.12 -14.08 34.27
C GLY A 61 40.48 -13.82 33.58
N SER A 62 41.00 -14.85 32.90
CA SER A 62 42.25 -14.76 32.12
C SER A 62 42.20 -13.65 31.07
N ALA A 63 43.31 -12.92 30.89
CA ALA A 63 43.46 -11.86 29.89
C ALA A 63 43.10 -12.31 28.46
N ALA A 64 43.42 -13.55 28.10
CA ALA A 64 43.06 -14.13 26.79
C ALA A 64 41.54 -14.26 26.62
N ARG A 65 40.81 -14.60 27.69
CA ARG A 65 39.34 -14.72 27.66
C ARG A 65 38.70 -13.33 27.50
N LEU A 66 39.19 -12.33 28.24
CA LEU A 66 38.72 -10.94 28.12
C LEU A 66 38.97 -10.36 26.72
N ALA A 67 40.14 -10.63 26.13
CA ALA A 67 40.44 -10.22 24.76
C ALA A 67 39.47 -10.83 23.74
N ASN A 68 39.18 -12.13 23.83
CA ASN A 68 38.21 -12.80 22.95
C ASN A 68 36.82 -12.19 23.05
N TYR A 69 36.34 -11.88 24.27
CA TYR A 69 35.05 -11.21 24.46
C TYR A 69 35.01 -9.83 23.82
N SER A 70 36.06 -9.02 23.99
CA SER A 70 36.13 -7.69 23.39
C SER A 70 36.09 -7.73 21.86
N GLN A 71 36.77 -8.72 21.25
CA GLN A 71 36.75 -8.90 19.80
C GLN A 71 35.38 -9.33 19.29
N PHE A 72 34.70 -10.23 20.01
CA PHE A 72 33.34 -10.64 19.66
C PHE A 72 32.35 -9.48 19.76
N LEU A 73 32.39 -8.71 20.85
CA LEU A 73 31.55 -7.52 21.02
C LEU A 73 31.78 -6.47 19.92
N ALA A 74 33.03 -6.27 19.50
CA ALA A 74 33.34 -5.36 18.38
C ALA A 74 32.67 -5.82 17.07
N ARG A 75 32.70 -7.13 16.77
CA ARG A 75 32.02 -7.70 15.59
C ARG A 75 30.50 -7.60 15.70
N LEU A 76 29.95 -7.81 16.90
CA LEU A 76 28.50 -7.71 17.13
C LEU A 76 28.02 -6.26 16.96
N ASN A 77 28.77 -5.29 17.46
CA ASN A 77 28.47 -3.87 17.27
C ASN A 77 28.57 -3.44 15.79
N GLU A 78 29.49 -4.02 15.02
CA GLU A 78 29.51 -3.81 13.56
C GLU A 78 28.26 -4.39 12.90
N ALA A 79 27.86 -5.62 13.26
CA ALA A 79 26.64 -6.24 12.74
C ALA A 79 25.38 -5.43 13.09
N ILE A 80 25.30 -4.88 14.31
CA ILE A 80 24.21 -3.99 14.73
C ILE A 80 24.16 -2.76 13.84
N ARG A 81 25.27 -2.05 13.65
CA ARG A 81 25.33 -0.85 12.78
C ARG A 81 24.90 -1.16 11.35
N GLN A 82 25.33 -2.30 10.81
CA GLN A 82 24.89 -2.74 9.48
C GLN A 82 23.38 -3.03 9.46
N GLN A 83 22.85 -3.65 10.51
CA GLN A 83 21.42 -3.94 10.58
C GLN A 83 20.57 -2.68 10.77
N GLU A 84 21.02 -1.69 11.53
CA GLU A 84 20.38 -0.38 11.64
C GLU A 84 20.29 0.31 10.27
N HIS A 85 21.34 0.21 9.45
CA HIS A 85 21.31 0.69 8.08
C HIS A 85 20.26 -0.03 7.23
N ASN A 86 20.17 -1.36 7.37
CA ASN A 86 19.18 -2.17 6.66
C ASN A 86 17.74 -1.78 7.05
N VAL A 87 17.46 -1.62 8.36
CA VAL A 87 16.17 -1.13 8.87
C VAL A 87 15.85 0.24 8.29
N ALA A 88 16.79 1.17 8.34
CA ALA A 88 16.60 2.52 7.79
C ALA A 88 16.31 2.50 6.28
N SER A 89 17.00 1.62 5.54
CA SER A 89 16.77 1.47 4.09
C SER A 89 15.41 0.85 3.78
N ALA A 90 15.03 -0.21 4.51
CA ALA A 90 13.72 -0.83 4.39
C ALA A 90 12.58 0.15 4.75
N GLY A 91 12.78 0.96 5.79
CA GLY A 91 11.83 2.00 6.20
C GLY A 91 11.63 3.08 5.13
N ARG A 92 12.72 3.52 4.48
CA ARG A 92 12.63 4.46 3.34
C ARG A 92 11.86 3.86 2.16
N ALA A 93 12.15 2.60 1.81
CA ALA A 93 11.47 1.91 0.72
C ALA A 93 9.97 1.75 1.03
N PHE A 94 9.63 1.36 2.25
CA PHE A 94 8.25 1.25 2.72
C PHE A 94 7.50 2.59 2.61
N GLU A 95 8.09 3.69 3.10
CA GLU A 95 7.43 5.00 3.04
C GLU A 95 7.28 5.49 1.60
N GLN A 96 8.28 5.28 0.74
CA GLN A 96 8.17 5.61 -0.68
C GLN A 96 7.01 4.86 -1.34
N GLN A 97 6.91 3.55 -1.10
CA GLN A 97 5.82 2.75 -1.64
C GLN A 97 4.46 3.14 -1.05
N ARG A 98 4.42 3.57 0.20
CA ARG A 98 3.21 4.06 0.85
C ARG A 98 2.68 5.30 0.15
N GLN A 99 3.54 6.23 -0.26
CA GLN A 99 3.13 7.39 -1.05
C GLN A 99 2.56 6.98 -2.41
N VAL A 100 3.21 6.04 -3.12
CA VAL A 100 2.70 5.48 -4.38
C VAL A 100 1.30 4.88 -4.21
N TRP A 101 1.08 4.11 -3.14
CA TRP A 101 -0.24 3.54 -2.86
C TRP A 101 -1.30 4.60 -2.58
N ILE A 102 -0.97 5.65 -1.81
CA ILE A 102 -1.87 6.77 -1.53
C ILE A 102 -2.30 7.47 -2.83
N GLU A 103 -1.34 7.76 -3.71
CA GLU A 103 -1.60 8.39 -5.01
C GLU A 103 -2.47 7.51 -5.92
N ALA A 104 -2.15 6.21 -6.01
CA ALA A 104 -2.94 5.26 -6.79
C ALA A 104 -4.39 5.18 -6.28
N ARG A 105 -4.58 5.12 -4.96
CA ARG A 105 -5.91 5.11 -4.33
C ARG A 105 -6.69 6.41 -4.59
N ALA A 106 -6.01 7.55 -4.54
CA ALA A 106 -6.63 8.83 -4.87
C ALA A 106 -7.09 8.88 -6.34
N ARG A 107 -6.28 8.32 -7.26
CA ARG A 107 -6.61 8.23 -8.69
C ARG A 107 -7.82 7.34 -8.95
N VAL A 108 -7.89 6.15 -8.33
CA VAL A 108 -9.06 5.25 -8.42
C VAL A 108 -10.33 6.00 -8.04
N LYS A 109 -10.35 6.61 -6.85
CA LYS A 109 -11.51 7.34 -6.33
C LYS A 109 -11.92 8.51 -7.23
N ALA A 110 -10.96 9.21 -7.83
CA ALA A 110 -11.24 10.31 -8.75
C ALA A 110 -11.93 9.83 -10.04
N VAL A 111 -11.47 8.70 -10.60
CA VAL A 111 -12.06 8.11 -11.81
C VAL A 111 -13.44 7.53 -11.53
N GLU A 112 -13.62 6.82 -10.43
CA GLU A 112 -14.94 6.30 -9.99
C GLU A 112 -15.96 7.43 -9.88
N LYS A 113 -15.62 8.51 -9.17
CA LYS A 113 -16.49 9.69 -9.04
C LYS A 113 -16.79 10.36 -10.39
N ALA A 114 -15.87 10.30 -11.36
CA ALA A 114 -16.12 10.80 -12.71
C ALA A 114 -17.07 9.86 -13.49
N ALA A 115 -16.91 8.55 -13.34
CA ALA A 115 -17.76 7.54 -13.96
C ALA A 115 -19.21 7.65 -13.47
N GLU A 116 -19.41 7.77 -12.15
CA GLU A 116 -20.72 7.95 -11.52
C GLU A 116 -21.45 9.20 -12.03
N ARG A 117 -20.74 10.34 -12.13
CA ARG A 117 -21.32 11.57 -12.68
C ARG A 117 -21.74 11.40 -14.13
N CYS A 118 -20.90 10.77 -14.97
CA CYS A 118 -21.26 10.50 -16.36
C CYS A 118 -22.45 9.53 -16.47
N ALA A 119 -22.52 8.51 -15.62
CA ALA A 119 -23.65 7.58 -15.59
C ALA A 119 -24.96 8.28 -15.23
N ALA A 120 -24.94 9.20 -14.26
CA ALA A 120 -26.10 9.98 -13.88
C ALA A 120 -26.57 10.94 -15.00
N GLU A 121 -25.63 11.60 -15.70
CA GLU A 121 -25.95 12.45 -16.85
C GLU A 121 -26.55 11.66 -18.02
N GLU A 122 -26.01 10.47 -18.30
CA GLU A 122 -26.53 9.57 -19.33
C GLU A 122 -27.93 9.08 -19.00
N ALA A 123 -28.19 8.66 -17.75
CA ALA A 123 -29.51 8.22 -17.31
C ALA A 123 -30.56 9.33 -17.47
N ARG A 124 -30.25 10.57 -17.07
CA ARG A 124 -31.15 11.73 -17.26
C ARG A 124 -31.41 12.05 -18.72
N THR A 125 -30.42 11.82 -19.59
CA THR A 125 -30.57 12.07 -21.02
C THR A 125 -31.45 11.01 -21.68
N GLU A 126 -31.31 9.76 -21.25
CA GLU A 126 -32.12 8.64 -21.74
C GLU A 126 -33.57 8.76 -21.28
N GLU A 127 -33.83 9.07 -20.01
CA GLU A 127 -35.17 9.31 -19.48
C GLU A 127 -35.92 10.40 -20.26
N LYS A 128 -35.24 11.50 -20.59
CA LYS A 128 -35.81 12.58 -21.44
C LYS A 128 -36.10 12.12 -22.86
N ARG A 129 -35.31 11.20 -23.42
CA ARG A 129 -35.56 10.64 -24.76
C ARG A 129 -36.75 9.70 -24.75
N GLU A 130 -36.83 8.82 -23.75
CA GLU A 130 -37.94 7.89 -23.57
C GLU A 130 -39.26 8.64 -23.38
N GLN A 131 -39.28 9.70 -22.55
CA GLN A 131 -40.46 10.55 -22.38
C GLN A 131 -40.94 11.14 -23.70
N ARG A 132 -40.04 11.75 -24.49
CA ARG A 132 -40.37 12.32 -25.81
C ARG A 132 -40.90 11.27 -26.79
N HIS A 133 -40.31 10.08 -26.78
CA HIS A 133 -40.76 8.99 -27.65
C HIS A 133 -42.16 8.51 -27.28
N ASN A 134 -42.45 8.38 -25.98
CA ASN A 134 -43.78 8.00 -25.49
C ASN A 134 -44.84 9.06 -25.84
N ASP A 135 -44.51 10.34 -25.69
CA ASP A 135 -45.42 11.44 -26.05
C ASP A 135 -45.76 11.43 -27.55
N ASP A 136 -44.78 11.19 -28.43
CA ASP A 136 -44.98 11.10 -29.88
C ASP A 136 -45.84 9.89 -30.29
N LEU A 137 -45.60 8.74 -29.67
CA LEU A 137 -46.43 7.54 -29.86
C LEU A 137 -47.88 7.77 -29.41
N ASN A 138 -48.07 8.43 -28.26
CA ASN A 138 -49.39 8.75 -27.73
C ASN A 138 -50.14 9.74 -28.65
N LEU A 139 -49.47 10.78 -29.13
CA LEU A 139 -50.01 11.73 -30.11
C LEU A 139 -50.42 11.03 -31.41
N THR A 140 -49.56 10.15 -31.94
CA THR A 140 -49.84 9.39 -33.16
C THR A 140 -51.07 8.48 -33.00
N ARG A 141 -51.21 7.81 -31.85
CA ARG A 141 -52.39 6.99 -31.54
C ARG A 141 -53.66 7.82 -31.44
N LEU A 142 -53.59 8.97 -30.77
CA LEU A 142 -54.73 9.89 -30.65
C LEU A 142 -55.18 10.42 -32.02
N MET A 143 -54.23 10.73 -32.91
CA MET A 143 -54.52 11.19 -34.27
C MET A 143 -55.19 10.10 -35.12
N ARG A 144 -54.75 8.84 -35.01
CA ARG A 144 -55.40 7.71 -35.71
C ARG A 144 -56.80 7.41 -35.17
N GLY A 145 -57.02 7.53 -33.86
CA GLY A 145 -58.34 7.30 -33.24
C GLY A 145 -59.38 8.38 -33.57
N LYS A 146 -58.98 9.56 -34.06
CA LYS A 146 -59.90 10.62 -34.53
C LYS A 146 -60.27 10.52 -36.01
N GLN A 147 -59.63 9.61 -36.76
CA GLN A 147 -59.88 9.41 -38.20
C GLN A 147 -60.73 8.15 -38.49
N SER A 148 -61.16 7.42 -37.46
CA SER A 148 -62.18 6.36 -37.53
C SER A 148 -63.47 6.85 -36.88
#